data_AF-A0A967J9J8-F1
#
_entry.id   AF-A0A967J9J8-F1
#
_cell.length_a   1.000
_cell.length_b   1.000
_cell.length_c   1.000
_cell.angle_alpha   90.00
_cell.angle_beta   90.00
_cell.angle_gamma   90.00
#
_symmetry.space_group_name_H-M   'P 1'
#
loop_
_entity.id
_entity.type
_entity.pdbx_description
1 polymer ?
#
loop_
_entity_poly.entity_id
_entity_poly.type
_entity_poly.pdbx_seq_one_letter_code
_entity_poly.pdbx_strand_id
1 'polypeptide(L)' 'VHSVDDAAVAPRAPTVLLTRDGAMIDPWTGAADPSLTDRDLFVAGMKAGFGQRGARMGGVGDQPDLFTADMVGFHRSVST' A
#
# COMPACT_ATOMS: atom_id res chain seq x y z
N VAL A 1 7.65 -19.03 -1.66
CA VAL A 1 6.51 -18.10 -1.92
C VAL A 1 5.40 -18.49 -0.96
N HIS A 2 5.01 -17.58 -0.06
CA HIS A 2 3.94 -17.80 0.91
C HIS A 2 2.66 -17.10 0.43
N SER A 3 1.55 -17.81 0.44
CA SER A 3 0.23 -17.25 0.13
C SER A 3 -0.45 -16.75 1.40
N VAL A 4 -1.07 -15.58 1.33
CA VAL A 4 -1.90 -15.01 2.39
C VAL A 4 -3.26 -14.72 1.78
N ASP A 5 -4.18 -15.68 1.90
CA ASP A 5 -5.45 -15.66 1.16
C ASP A 5 -6.42 -14.56 1.63
N ASP A 6 -6.30 -14.14 2.89
CA ASP A 6 -7.11 -13.09 3.49
C ASP A 6 -6.50 -11.68 3.33
N ALA A 7 -5.31 -11.56 2.75
CA ALA A 7 -4.70 -10.26 2.45
C ALA A 7 -5.64 -9.43 1.55
N ALA A 8 -5.74 -8.14 1.83
CA ALA A 8 -6.47 -7.17 1.00
C ALA A 8 -5.45 -6.23 0.36
N VAL A 9 -5.35 -6.25 -0.97
CA VAL A 9 -4.32 -5.52 -1.72
C VAL A 9 -4.92 -4.85 -2.95
N ALA A 10 -4.26 -3.82 -3.46
CA ALA A 10 -4.64 -3.16 -4.71
C ALA A 10 -3.41 -2.95 -5.62
N PRO A 11 -2.76 -4.04 -6.10
CA PRO A 11 -1.44 -3.98 -6.75
C PRO A 11 -1.46 -3.23 -8.10
N ARG A 12 -2.64 -2.98 -8.64
CA ARG A 12 -2.85 -2.28 -9.93
C ARG A 12 -3.50 -0.91 -9.74
N ALA A 13 -3.75 -0.48 -8.51
CA ALA A 13 -4.24 0.87 -8.26
C ALA A 13 -3.20 1.90 -8.75
N PRO A 14 -3.64 3.01 -9.32
CA PRO A 14 -2.73 4.07 -9.72
C PRO A 14 -2.03 4.68 -8.49
N THR A 15 -0.78 5.05 -8.66
CA THR A 15 -0.05 5.83 -7.66
C THR A 15 -0.57 7.26 -7.66
N VAL A 16 -1.09 7.71 -6.53
CA VAL A 16 -1.48 9.12 -6.32
C VAL A 16 -0.23 9.95 -6.08
N LEU A 17 -0.07 11.00 -6.87
CA LEU A 17 1.03 11.96 -6.72
C LEU A 17 0.55 13.22 -5.98
N LEU A 18 1.48 13.93 -5.37
CA LEU A 18 1.24 15.21 -4.71
C LEU A 18 1.93 16.33 -5.48
N THR A 19 1.30 17.50 -5.52
CA THR A 19 1.99 18.73 -5.92
C THR A 19 2.97 19.16 -4.83
N ARG A 20 3.83 20.14 -5.17
CA ARG A 20 4.78 20.72 -4.20
C ARG A 20 4.09 21.30 -2.96
N ASP A 21 2.88 21.83 -3.13
CA ASP A 21 2.10 22.44 -2.06
C ASP A 21 1.21 21.43 -1.32
N GLY A 22 1.35 20.14 -1.64
CA GLY A 22 0.68 19.03 -0.94
C GLY A 22 -0.71 18.68 -1.46
N ALA A 23 -1.18 19.28 -2.56
CA ALA A 23 -2.46 18.88 -3.17
C ALA A 23 -2.33 17.54 -3.88
N MET A 24 -3.32 16.66 -3.72
CA MET A 24 -3.37 15.38 -4.44
C MET A 24 -3.71 15.60 -5.91
N ILE A 25 -3.03 14.85 -6.77
CA ILE A 25 -3.29 14.81 -8.21
C ILE A 25 -4.21 13.61 -8.46
N ASP A 26 -5.42 13.88 -8.94
CA ASP A 26 -6.36 12.84 -9.36
C ASP A 26 -5.72 11.99 -10.48
N PRO A 27 -5.54 10.68 -10.29
CA PRO A 27 -4.84 9.84 -11.26
C PRO A 27 -5.63 9.57 -12.56
N TRP A 28 -6.93 9.87 -12.61
CA TRP A 28 -7.76 9.72 -13.82
C TRP A 28 -7.80 11.00 -14.65
N THR A 29 -7.82 12.17 -14.00
CA THR A 29 -7.92 13.46 -14.71
C THR A 29 -6.58 14.18 -14.83
N GLY A 30 -5.60 13.84 -13.98
CA GLY A 30 -4.31 14.52 -13.88
C GLY A 30 -4.39 15.90 -13.21
N ALA A 31 -5.54 16.29 -12.69
CA ALA A 31 -5.75 17.59 -12.05
C ALA A 31 -5.36 17.54 -10.57
N ALA A 32 -4.67 18.58 -10.11
CA ALA A 32 -4.44 18.78 -8.69
C ALA A 32 -5.70 19.33 -8.01
N ASP A 33 -6.13 18.68 -6.94
CA ASP A 33 -7.28 19.11 -6.14
C ASP A 33 -6.90 19.07 -4.64
N PRO A 34 -6.78 20.25 -4.00
CA PRO A 34 -6.42 20.35 -2.58
C PRO A 34 -7.54 19.88 -1.63
N SER A 35 -8.74 19.62 -2.14
CA SER A 35 -9.85 19.08 -1.35
C SER A 35 -9.84 17.55 -1.26
N LEU A 36 -9.10 16.87 -2.15
CA LEU A 36 -8.99 15.42 -2.12
C LEU A 36 -8.17 14.94 -0.92
N THR A 37 -8.67 13.87 -0.31
CA THR A 37 -7.96 13.13 0.72
C THR A 37 -7.52 11.75 0.23
N ASP A 38 -6.56 11.16 0.93
CA ASP A 38 -6.09 9.80 0.64
C ASP A 38 -7.25 8.80 0.65
N ARG A 39 -8.19 8.99 1.59
CA ARG A 39 -9.40 8.18 1.70
C ARG A 39 -10.28 8.28 0.47
N ASP A 40 -10.46 9.47 -0.11
CA ASP A 40 -11.30 9.65 -1.29
C ASP A 40 -10.75 8.86 -2.47
N LEU A 41 -9.44 8.94 -2.68
CA LEU A 41 -8.74 8.24 -3.76
C LEU A 41 -8.66 6.74 -3.51
N PHE A 42 -8.49 6.30 -2.25
CA PHE A 42 -8.59 4.89 -1.87
C PHE A 42 -9.98 4.32 -2.21
N VAL A 43 -11.05 5.01 -1.81
CA VAL A 43 -12.43 4.58 -2.08
C VAL A 43 -12.72 4.59 -3.59
N ALA A 44 -12.25 5.59 -4.31
CA ALA A 44 -12.37 5.64 -5.77
C ALA A 44 -11.66 4.44 -6.43
N GLY A 45 -10.44 4.11 -6.00
CA GLY A 45 -9.68 2.95 -6.49
C GLY A 45 -10.39 1.62 -6.21
N MET A 46 -10.99 1.47 -5.03
CA MET A 46 -11.81 0.29 -4.70
C MET A 46 -13.05 0.20 -5.59
N LYS A 47 -13.77 1.31 -5.81
CA LYS A 47 -14.93 1.37 -6.71
C LYS A 47 -14.56 1.09 -8.17
N ALA A 48 -13.35 1.47 -8.59
CA ALA A 48 -12.80 1.15 -9.90
C ALA A 48 -12.36 -0.32 -10.06
N GLY A 49 -12.50 -1.14 -9.01
CA GLY A 49 -12.22 -2.58 -9.08
C GLY A 49 -10.75 -2.96 -8.89
N PHE A 50 -9.92 -2.06 -8.37
CA PHE A 50 -8.50 -2.39 -8.12
C PHE A 50 -8.28 -3.28 -6.90
N GLY A 51 -9.24 -3.31 -5.98
CA GLY A 51 -9.18 -4.13 -4.77
C GLY A 51 -9.22 -5.62 -5.08
N GLN A 52 -8.29 -6.36 -4.49
CA GLN A 52 -8.14 -7.80 -4.63
C GLN A 52 -7.95 -8.45 -3.26
N ARG A 53 -8.39 -9.71 -3.16
CA ARG A 53 -8.11 -10.59 -2.03
C ARG A 53 -7.02 -11.57 -2.41
N GLY A 54 -6.22 -11.94 -1.42
CA GLY A 54 -5.09 -12.84 -1.61
C GLY A 54 -3.85 -12.11 -2.09
N ALA A 55 -2.71 -12.42 -1.48
CA ALA A 55 -1.41 -11.95 -1.93
C ALA A 55 -0.40 -13.09 -1.87
N ARG A 56 0.58 -13.07 -2.78
CA ARG A 56 1.74 -13.95 -2.73
C ARG A 56 2.94 -13.14 -2.26
N MET A 57 3.43 -13.45 -1.08
CA MET A 57 4.68 -12.90 -0.58
C MET A 57 5.83 -13.73 -1.13
N GLY A 58 6.58 -13.10 -2.03
CA GLY A 58 7.85 -13.63 -2.52
C GLY A 58 8.93 -13.54 -1.44
N GLY A 59 10.05 -14.22 -1.70
CA GLY A 59 11.24 -14.19 -0.87
C GLY A 59 12.32 -15.05 -1.52
N VAL A 60 13.58 -14.70 -1.27
CA VAL A 60 14.74 -15.48 -1.72
C VAL A 60 15.35 -16.17 -0.51
N GLY A 61 15.54 -17.49 -0.57
CA GLY A 61 16.15 -18.25 0.53
C GLY A 61 15.43 -18.02 1.87
N ASP A 62 16.20 -17.63 2.88
CA ASP A 62 15.81 -17.37 4.27
C ASP A 62 15.37 -15.92 4.54
N GLN A 63 15.28 -15.07 3.52
CA GLN A 63 14.92 -13.65 3.69
C GLN A 63 13.58 -13.40 4.41
N PRO A 64 12.48 -14.18 4.19
CA PRO A 64 11.24 -13.96 4.93
C PRO A 64 11.38 -14.13 6.45
N ASP A 65 12.16 -15.11 6.87
CA ASP A 65 12.40 -15.39 8.29
C ASP A 65 13.29 -14.31 8.91
N LEU A 66 14.33 -13.89 8.19
CA LEU A 66 15.20 -12.77 8.58
C LEU A 66 14.41 -11.46 8.71
N PHE A 67 13.59 -11.12 7.71
CA PHE A 67 12.74 -9.93 7.75
C PHE A 67 11.79 -9.96 8.95
N THR A 68 11.17 -11.11 9.22
CA THR A 68 10.27 -11.27 10.37
C THR A 68 11.00 -11.07 11.69
N ALA A 69 12.18 -11.69 11.85
CA ALA A 69 13.00 -11.55 13.05
C ALA A 69 13.42 -10.10 13.28
N ASP A 70 13.87 -9.41 12.23
CA ASP A 70 14.32 -8.02 12.28
C ASP A 70 13.17 -7.07 12.64
N MET A 71 12.02 -7.18 11.99
CA MET A 71 10.87 -6.31 12.25
C MET A 71 10.33 -6.47 13.67
N VAL A 72 10.22 -7.71 14.16
CA VAL A 72 9.81 -7.98 15.55
C VAL A 72 10.84 -7.46 16.55
N GLY A 73 12.13 -7.66 16.27
CA GLY A 73 13.23 -7.17 17.09
C GLY A 73 13.24 -5.63 17.20
N PHE A 74 13.15 -4.95 16.06
CA PHE A 74 13.06 -3.49 15.99
C PHE A 74 11.88 -2.97 16.78
N HIS A 75 10.66 -3.47 16.54
CA HIS A 75 9.46 -3.01 17.23
C HIS A 75 9.55 -3.18 18.75
N ARG A 76 10.13 -4.30 19.23
CA ARG A 76 10.37 -4.49 20.67
C ARG A 76 11.34 -3.45 21.23
N SER A 77 12.41 -3.13 20.51
CA SER A 77 13.43 -2.17 20.97
C SER A 77 12.92 -0.73 21.10
N VAL A 78 11.95 -0.33 20.28
CA VAL A 78 11.38 1.03 20.30
C VAL A 78 10.11 1.15 21.13
N SER A 79 9.54 0.02 21.57
CA SER A 79 8.34 -0.03 22.41
C SER A 79 8.66 -0.14 23.91
N THR A 80 9.95 -0.12 24.28
CA THR A 80 10.44 -0.15 25.68
C THR A 80 11.11 1.18 26.00
#